data_AF-A0A1V3RBM5-F1
#
_entry.id   AF-A0A1V3RBM5-F1
#
_cell.length_a   1.000
_cell.length_b   1.000
_cell.length_c   1.000
_cell.angle_alpha   90.00
_cell.angle_beta   90.00
_cell.angle_gamma   90.00
#
_symmetry.space_group_name_H-M   'P 1'
#
loop_
_entity.id
_entity.type
_entity.pdbx_description
1 polymer ?
#
loop_
_entity_poly.entity_id
_entity_poly.type
_entity_poly.pdbx_seq_one_letter_code
_entity_poly.pdbx_strand_id
1 'polypeptide(L)'
;MNPSFPKIKILFLGILLFSVSFAEAQVSPNLGQTDRWMKGALAAMEQRDYQTANSIFRNLIDSGVPLPDEMPYFFSETLFELGQYDNSSNFLNKYLELTGFKGENYEGAKELQARLKQPIAAILACNLCDRRGYRFQTCFTCDGNKQIEQVCDYCKSKGIVGCSRCTASGMIKKVNVFNIVEFFECERCSGKGRLTCPECTGSGKEISDCKTCSGSGKITSDALCDHIPHVHESEPVK
;
A
#
# COMPACT_ATOMS: atom_id res chain seq x y z
N MET A 1 94.28 1.73 32.60
CA MET A 1 94.08 1.78 34.06
C MET A 1 92.61 2.05 34.34
N ASN A 2 92.08 1.46 35.41
CA ASN A 2 90.66 1.46 35.85
C ASN A 2 90.10 2.85 36.26
N PRO A 3 88.78 3.02 36.54
CA PRO A 3 87.61 2.14 36.29
C PRO A 3 86.59 2.88 35.36
N SER A 4 85.24 2.81 35.38
CA SER A 4 84.21 2.08 36.17
C SER A 4 82.86 1.94 35.41
N PHE A 5 82.14 0.85 35.71
CA PHE A 5 80.67 0.71 35.63
C PHE A 5 80.09 0.89 37.07
N PRO A 6 78.79 1.19 37.36
CA PRO A 6 77.70 0.19 37.17
C PRO A 6 76.19 0.62 37.21
N LYS A 7 75.30 -0.38 36.99
CA LYS A 7 73.83 -0.51 37.34
C LYS A 7 72.82 0.43 36.63
N ILE A 8 71.98 -0.05 35.71
CA ILE A 8 70.72 -0.83 35.92
C ILE A 8 69.64 -0.10 36.73
N LYS A 9 68.52 0.28 36.07
CA LYS A 9 67.13 0.01 36.49
C LYS A 9 66.20 -0.14 35.28
N ILE A 10 65.22 -1.03 35.43
CA ILE A 10 64.19 -1.38 34.44
C ILE A 10 63.01 -0.41 34.57
N LEU A 11 62.38 -0.02 33.45
CA LEU A 11 60.93 0.25 33.44
C LEU A 11 60.32 -0.11 32.08
N PHE A 12 59.56 -1.20 32.04
CA PHE A 12 58.54 -1.42 31.01
C PHE A 12 57.39 -0.44 31.24
N LEU A 13 56.99 0.31 30.22
CA LEU A 13 55.61 0.80 30.13
C LEU A 13 55.20 0.90 28.67
N GLY A 14 54.24 0.06 28.27
CA GLY A 14 53.75 0.03 26.89
C GLY A 14 52.83 1.22 26.60
N ILE A 15 53.06 1.88 25.47
CA ILE A 15 52.09 2.80 24.86
C ILE A 15 51.59 2.14 23.58
N LEU A 16 50.64 1.22 23.77
CA LEU A 16 49.84 0.62 22.71
C LEU A 16 48.47 1.31 22.76
N LEU A 17 48.44 2.58 22.33
CA LEU A 17 47.25 3.42 22.39
C LEU A 17 46.79 3.80 20.98
N PHE A 18 45.82 3.03 20.51
CA PHE A 18 44.69 3.48 19.69
C PHE A 18 45.03 4.47 18.56
N SER A 19 45.42 3.92 17.42
CA SER A 19 44.98 4.46 16.13
C SER A 19 43.45 4.38 16.07
N VAL A 20 42.78 5.42 16.57
CA VAL A 20 41.35 5.64 16.34
C VAL A 20 41.16 5.83 14.84
N SER A 21 40.82 4.73 14.17
CA SER A 21 40.34 4.78 12.80
C SER A 21 39.01 5.50 12.85
N PHE A 22 39.01 6.78 12.52
CA PHE A 22 37.80 7.47 12.10
C PHE A 22 37.33 6.78 10.83
N ALA A 23 36.48 5.78 11.01
CA ALA A 23 35.63 5.27 9.96
C ALA A 23 34.61 6.36 9.64
N GLU A 24 35.08 7.38 8.92
CA GLU A 24 34.26 8.17 8.03
C GLU A 24 33.43 7.18 7.21
N ALA A 25 32.16 7.04 7.59
CA ALA A 25 31.19 6.32 6.78
C ALA A 25 30.95 7.17 5.53
N GLN A 26 31.87 7.04 4.58
CA GLN A 26 31.83 7.67 3.26
C GLN A 26 30.61 7.09 2.54
N VAL A 27 29.44 7.68 2.78
CA VAL A 27 28.27 7.57 1.93
C VAL A 27 28.70 8.17 0.60
N SER A 28 29.27 7.32 -0.26
CA SER A 28 29.71 7.72 -1.59
C SER A 28 28.53 8.38 -2.29
N PRO A 29 28.64 9.66 -2.71
CA PRO A 29 27.52 10.36 -3.26
C PRO A 29 27.20 9.74 -4.61
N ASN A 30 26.07 9.04 -4.71
CA ASN A 30 25.66 8.26 -5.89
C ASN A 30 25.18 9.15 -7.07
N LEU A 31 25.74 10.35 -7.18
CA LEU A 31 25.38 11.42 -8.12
C LEU A 31 25.41 10.94 -9.58
N GLY A 32 26.35 10.04 -9.91
CA GLY A 32 26.48 9.50 -11.26
C GLY A 32 25.38 8.49 -11.66
N GLN A 33 24.66 7.88 -10.72
CA GLN A 33 23.59 6.92 -11.07
C GLN A 33 22.31 7.66 -11.45
N THR A 34 21.82 8.56 -10.59
CA THR A 34 20.62 9.38 -10.85
C THR A 34 20.72 10.11 -12.20
N ASP A 35 21.85 10.76 -12.49
CA ASP A 35 22.09 11.48 -13.74
C ASP A 35 22.00 10.60 -14.99
N ARG A 36 22.57 9.38 -14.93
CA ARG A 36 22.53 8.44 -16.06
C ARG A 36 21.10 7.98 -16.35
N TRP A 37 20.33 7.77 -15.30
CA TRP A 37 18.95 7.32 -15.38
C TRP A 37 18.02 8.42 -15.92
N MET A 38 18.18 9.65 -15.43
CA MET A 38 17.50 10.81 -16.00
C MET A 38 17.81 10.99 -17.48
N LYS A 39 19.09 10.93 -17.88
CA LYS A 39 19.49 11.02 -19.29
C LYS A 39 18.90 9.90 -20.15
N GLY A 40 18.82 8.68 -19.62
CA GLY A 40 18.16 7.55 -20.29
C GLY A 40 16.66 7.77 -20.49
N ALA A 41 15.95 8.26 -19.46
CA ALA A 41 14.53 8.56 -19.55
C ALA A 41 14.24 9.70 -20.54
N LEU A 42 15.01 10.79 -20.48
CA LEU A 42 14.90 11.92 -21.40
C LEU A 42 15.18 11.53 -22.86
N ALA A 43 16.19 10.70 -23.11
CA ALA A 43 16.47 10.19 -24.46
C ALA A 43 15.34 9.29 -24.99
N ALA A 44 14.68 8.51 -24.12
CA ALA A 44 13.49 7.74 -24.49
C ALA A 44 12.29 8.65 -24.79
N MET A 45 12.08 9.72 -24.02
CA MET A 45 11.05 10.74 -24.30
C MET A 45 11.30 11.47 -25.63
N GLU A 46 12.55 11.83 -25.95
CA GLU A 46 12.93 12.45 -27.23
C GLU A 46 12.59 11.53 -28.42
N GLN A 47 12.75 10.22 -28.24
CA GLN A 47 12.39 9.18 -29.21
C GLN A 47 10.89 8.82 -29.20
N ARG A 48 10.09 9.44 -28.32
CA ARG A 48 8.66 9.14 -28.06
C ARG A 48 8.39 7.71 -27.54
N ASP A 49 9.40 7.04 -27.00
CA ASP A 49 9.26 5.77 -26.29
C ASP A 49 8.92 6.03 -24.82
N TYR A 50 7.67 6.45 -24.60
CA TYR A 50 7.17 6.78 -23.26
C TYR A 50 7.05 5.53 -22.37
N GLN A 51 6.91 4.34 -22.94
CA GLN A 51 6.90 3.08 -22.20
C GLN A 51 8.27 2.81 -21.55
N THR A 52 9.36 2.95 -22.31
CA THR A 52 10.73 2.85 -21.78
C THR A 52 11.02 3.97 -20.79
N ALA A 53 10.64 5.23 -21.09
CA ALA A 53 10.81 6.35 -20.16
C ALA A 53 10.10 6.07 -18.81
N ASN A 54 8.85 5.62 -18.84
CA ASN A 54 8.09 5.26 -17.64
C ASN A 54 8.73 4.10 -16.85
N SER A 55 9.31 3.10 -17.53
CA SER A 55 10.06 2.04 -16.86
C SER A 55 11.29 2.59 -16.13
N ILE A 56 12.06 3.46 -16.78
CA ILE A 56 13.25 4.08 -16.18
C ILE A 56 12.87 4.98 -14.99
N PHE A 57 11.84 5.82 -15.11
CA PHE A 57 11.38 6.67 -14.01
C PHE A 57 10.86 5.87 -12.80
N ARG A 58 10.10 4.78 -13.03
CA ARG A 58 9.61 3.92 -11.94
C ARG A 58 10.76 3.22 -11.23
N ASN A 59 11.65 2.58 -11.98
CA ASN A 59 12.83 1.94 -11.43
C ASN A 59 13.74 2.97 -10.68
N LEU A 60 13.75 4.25 -11.09
CA LEU A 60 14.48 5.32 -10.39
C LEU A 60 13.86 5.64 -9.03
N ILE A 61 12.52 5.75 -8.95
CA ILE A 61 11.78 5.90 -7.68
C ILE A 61 12.06 4.70 -6.77
N ASP A 62 11.94 3.49 -7.31
CA ASP A 62 12.11 2.24 -6.55
C ASP A 62 13.55 2.03 -6.04
N SER A 63 14.54 2.69 -6.65
CA SER A 63 15.93 2.67 -6.20
C SER A 63 16.20 3.43 -4.90
N GLY A 64 15.27 4.30 -4.47
CA GLY A 64 15.37 5.06 -3.21
C GLY A 64 16.48 6.11 -3.16
N VAL A 65 17.15 6.40 -4.28
CA VAL A 65 18.16 7.46 -4.37
C VAL A 65 17.52 8.86 -4.34
N PRO A 66 18.26 9.92 -3.98
CA PRO A 66 17.76 11.29 -4.12
C PRO A 66 17.33 11.57 -5.56
N LEU A 67 16.08 12.02 -5.71
CA LEU A 67 15.46 12.35 -7.00
C LEU A 67 15.73 13.83 -7.35
N PRO A 68 16.02 14.18 -8.61
CA PRO A 68 16.18 15.58 -9.02
C PRO A 68 14.83 16.32 -9.04
N ASP A 69 14.84 17.61 -8.72
CA ASP A 69 13.62 18.42 -8.61
C ASP A 69 12.83 18.55 -9.93
N GLU A 70 13.50 18.40 -11.08
CA GLU A 70 12.88 18.40 -12.41
C GLU A 70 12.31 17.02 -12.83
N MET A 71 12.65 15.93 -12.14
CA MET A 71 12.17 14.58 -12.47
C MET A 71 10.64 14.45 -12.45
N PRO A 72 9.91 15.00 -11.45
CA PRO A 72 8.45 14.93 -11.43
C PRO A 72 7.79 15.60 -12.64
N TYR A 73 8.39 16.65 -13.23
CA TYR A 73 7.87 17.26 -14.45
C TYR A 73 7.92 16.30 -15.64
N PHE A 74 9.11 15.78 -15.97
CA PHE A 74 9.30 14.88 -17.11
C PHE A 74 8.56 13.54 -16.96
N PHE A 75 8.45 13.04 -15.72
CA PHE A 75 7.63 11.85 -15.47
C PHE A 75 6.13 12.16 -15.64
N SER A 76 5.67 13.37 -15.31
CA SER A 76 4.28 13.79 -15.57
C SER A 76 3.96 13.85 -17.06
N GLU A 77 4.86 14.40 -17.89
CA GLU A 77 4.70 14.36 -19.35
C GLU A 77 4.63 12.92 -19.87
N THR A 78 5.55 12.07 -19.44
CA THR A 78 5.57 10.64 -19.80
C THR A 78 4.25 9.95 -19.43
N LEU A 79 3.73 10.20 -18.24
CA LEU A 79 2.46 9.64 -17.78
C LEU A 79 1.25 10.20 -18.53
N PHE A 80 1.31 11.45 -19.01
CA PHE A 80 0.27 12.04 -19.86
C PHE A 80 0.19 11.33 -21.22
N GLU A 81 1.32 11.15 -21.89
CA GLU A 81 1.38 10.49 -23.20
C GLU A 81 1.03 8.98 -23.12
N LEU A 82 1.19 8.37 -21.94
CA LEU A 82 0.70 7.01 -21.63
C LEU A 82 -0.77 6.96 -21.16
N GLY A 83 -1.50 8.07 -21.12
CA GLY A 83 -2.90 8.11 -20.66
C GLY A 83 -3.11 7.93 -19.16
N GLN A 84 -2.04 7.91 -18.35
CA GLN A 84 -2.10 7.79 -16.88
C GLN A 84 -2.34 9.18 -16.25
N TYR A 85 -3.44 9.83 -16.62
CA TYR A 85 -3.69 11.25 -16.35
C TYR A 85 -3.77 11.62 -14.86
N ASP A 86 -4.31 10.75 -14.00
CA ASP A 86 -4.31 10.98 -12.54
C ASP A 86 -2.89 10.96 -11.96
N ASN A 87 -2.09 9.94 -12.30
CA ASN A 87 -0.67 9.87 -11.92
C ASN A 87 0.10 11.09 -12.43
N SER A 88 -0.10 11.47 -13.70
CA SER A 88 0.49 12.65 -14.33
C SER A 88 0.17 13.93 -13.55
N SER A 89 -1.10 14.15 -13.18
CA SER A 89 -1.51 15.30 -12.36
C SER A 89 -0.85 15.29 -10.97
N ASN A 90 -0.73 14.12 -10.34
CA ASN A 90 -0.14 14.00 -9.01
C ASN A 90 1.35 14.34 -9.00
N PHE A 91 2.14 13.84 -9.97
CA PHE A 91 3.55 14.22 -10.12
C PHE A 91 3.72 15.69 -10.53
N LEU A 92 2.81 16.23 -11.35
CA LEU A 92 2.88 17.62 -11.80
C LEU A 92 2.60 18.62 -10.67
N ASN A 93 1.62 18.30 -9.84
CA ASN A 93 1.36 19.07 -8.62
C ASN A 93 2.57 19.00 -7.68
N LYS A 94 3.27 17.85 -7.60
CA LYS A 94 4.49 17.73 -6.80
C LYS A 94 5.65 18.56 -7.35
N TYR A 95 5.82 18.61 -8.67
CA TYR A 95 6.79 19.50 -9.32
C TYR A 95 6.56 20.96 -8.90
N LEU A 96 5.33 21.45 -9.08
CA LEU A 96 4.95 22.83 -8.77
C LEU A 96 5.04 23.16 -7.26
N GLU A 97 4.84 22.18 -6.38
CA GLU A 97 5.03 22.32 -4.93
C GLU A 97 6.51 22.50 -4.57
N LEU A 98 7.42 21.73 -5.20
CA LEU A 98 8.85 21.76 -4.91
C LEU A 98 9.54 23.01 -5.47
N THR A 99 9.24 23.37 -6.73
CA THR A 99 9.97 24.43 -7.46
C THR A 99 9.25 25.78 -7.47
N GLY A 100 7.94 25.81 -7.20
CA GLY A 100 7.12 27.01 -7.28
C GLY A 100 7.19 27.67 -8.67
N PHE A 101 7.32 29.00 -8.70
CA PHE A 101 7.49 29.78 -9.94
C PHE A 101 8.94 29.83 -10.46
N LYS A 102 9.86 29.08 -9.84
CA LYS A 102 11.31 29.11 -10.16
C LYS A 102 11.81 27.85 -10.87
N GLY A 103 10.96 26.84 -11.05
CA GLY A 103 11.31 25.62 -11.78
C GLY A 103 11.62 25.91 -13.25
N GLU A 104 12.59 25.18 -13.82
CA GLU A 104 13.06 25.41 -15.20
C GLU A 104 11.93 25.18 -16.21
N ASN A 105 11.04 24.22 -15.92
CA ASN A 105 9.89 23.84 -16.72
C ASN A 105 8.56 24.43 -16.21
N TYR A 106 8.56 25.55 -15.48
CA TYR A 106 7.32 26.13 -14.92
C TYR A 106 6.23 26.37 -15.97
N GLU A 107 6.54 27.00 -17.10
CA GLU A 107 5.55 27.27 -18.16
C GLU A 107 5.01 25.98 -18.79
N GLY A 108 5.89 25.02 -19.12
CA GLY A 108 5.49 23.69 -19.59
C GLY A 108 4.60 22.96 -18.58
N ALA A 109 4.87 23.12 -17.28
CA ALA A 109 4.04 22.57 -16.22
C ALA A 109 2.65 23.23 -16.15
N LYS A 110 2.55 24.54 -16.44
CA LYS A 110 1.26 25.25 -16.56
C LYS A 110 0.48 24.79 -17.79
N GLU A 111 1.15 24.56 -18.92
CA GLU A 111 0.53 24.02 -20.13
C GLU A 111 0.03 22.58 -19.93
N LEU A 112 0.85 21.70 -19.33
CA LEU A 112 0.46 20.33 -19.01
C LEU A 112 -0.72 20.29 -18.04
N GLN A 113 -0.73 21.17 -17.04
CA GLN A 113 -1.86 21.32 -16.11
C GLN A 113 -3.15 21.77 -16.83
N ALA A 114 -3.05 22.54 -17.91
CA ALA A 114 -4.20 22.87 -18.76
C ALA A 114 -4.64 21.66 -19.61
N ARG A 115 -3.71 20.97 -20.27
CA ARG A 115 -3.95 19.75 -21.07
C ARG A 115 -4.64 18.65 -20.27
N LEU A 116 -4.27 18.47 -19.00
CA LEU A 116 -4.83 17.45 -18.10
C LEU A 116 -6.32 17.65 -17.73
N LYS A 117 -6.86 18.88 -17.82
CA LYS A 117 -8.23 19.18 -17.37
C LYS A 117 -9.29 18.35 -18.10
N GLN A 118 -9.17 18.24 -19.42
CA GLN A 118 -10.13 17.53 -20.27
C GLN A 118 -10.15 16.01 -20.00
N PRO A 119 -9.02 15.26 -20.05
CA PRO A 119 -9.04 13.84 -19.79
C PRO A 119 -9.41 13.50 -18.33
N ILE A 120 -9.01 14.31 -17.35
CA ILE A 120 -9.45 14.11 -15.95
C ILE A 120 -10.97 14.31 -15.83
N ALA A 121 -11.54 15.33 -16.49
CA ALA A 121 -12.99 15.50 -16.52
C ALA A 121 -13.71 14.31 -17.20
N ALA A 122 -13.12 13.74 -18.25
CA ALA A 122 -13.65 12.53 -18.89
C ALA A 122 -13.62 11.30 -17.96
N ILE A 123 -12.53 11.09 -17.21
CA ILE A 123 -12.44 10.07 -16.16
C ILE A 123 -13.53 10.26 -15.10
N LEU A 124 -13.69 11.47 -14.58
CA LEU A 124 -14.69 11.77 -13.54
C LEU A 124 -16.14 11.63 -14.01
N ALA A 125 -16.40 11.83 -15.32
CA ALA A 125 -17.70 11.64 -15.93
C ALA A 125 -17.99 10.17 -16.31
N CYS A 126 -16.97 9.30 -16.33
CA CYS A 126 -17.10 7.93 -16.83
C CYS A 126 -17.53 6.95 -15.73
N ASN A 127 -18.58 6.16 -16.01
CA ASN A 127 -19.09 5.12 -15.12
C ASN A 127 -18.43 3.73 -15.34
N LEU A 128 -17.43 3.66 -16.23
CA LEU A 128 -16.68 2.45 -16.58
C LEU A 128 -15.28 2.40 -15.94
N CYS A 129 -14.79 3.48 -15.33
CA CYS A 129 -13.49 3.54 -14.69
C CYS A 129 -13.55 4.00 -13.24
N ASP A 130 -12.49 3.68 -12.49
CA ASP A 130 -12.23 4.29 -11.19
C ASP A 130 -11.83 5.77 -11.35
N ARG A 131 -11.68 6.47 -10.22
CA ARG A 131 -11.32 7.90 -10.19
C ARG A 131 -9.94 8.21 -10.79
N ARG A 132 -9.10 7.20 -11.03
CA ARG A 132 -7.74 7.33 -11.57
C ARG A 132 -7.67 7.03 -13.07
N GLY A 133 -8.77 6.60 -13.69
CA GLY A 133 -8.87 6.27 -15.11
C GLY A 133 -8.72 4.79 -15.46
N TYR A 134 -8.66 3.90 -14.47
CA TYR A 134 -8.51 2.45 -14.69
C TYR A 134 -9.87 1.78 -14.83
N ARG A 135 -10.00 0.87 -15.78
CA ARG A 135 -11.27 0.22 -16.13
C ARG A 135 -11.77 -0.68 -14.98
N PHE A 136 -13.06 -0.60 -14.70
CA PHE A 136 -13.75 -1.59 -13.87
C PHE A 136 -13.95 -2.91 -14.60
N GLN A 137 -13.65 -4.00 -13.93
CA GLN A 137 -14.02 -5.36 -14.32
C GLN A 137 -15.11 -5.90 -13.39
N THR A 138 -15.86 -6.89 -13.85
CA THR A 138 -16.82 -7.64 -13.02
C THR A 138 -16.07 -8.31 -11.86
N CYS A 139 -16.62 -8.25 -10.65
CA CYS A 139 -16.00 -8.91 -9.50
C CYS A 139 -16.09 -10.44 -9.63
N PHE A 140 -14.96 -11.11 -9.87
CA PHE A 140 -14.83 -12.57 -9.99
C PHE A 140 -15.32 -13.38 -8.78
N THR A 141 -15.53 -12.75 -7.61
CA THR A 141 -16.01 -13.44 -6.41
C THR A 141 -17.54 -13.50 -6.33
N CYS A 142 -18.25 -12.61 -7.04
CA CYS A 142 -19.71 -12.58 -7.04
C CYS A 142 -20.34 -12.49 -8.44
N ASP A 143 -19.54 -12.51 -9.50
CA ASP A 143 -19.96 -12.36 -10.90
C ASP A 143 -20.88 -11.15 -11.15
N GLY A 144 -20.65 -10.07 -10.39
CA GLY A 144 -21.45 -8.85 -10.44
C GLY A 144 -22.74 -8.88 -9.62
N ASN A 145 -23.11 -9.99 -8.98
CA ASN A 145 -24.32 -10.14 -8.16
C ASN A 145 -24.32 -9.29 -6.88
N LYS A 146 -23.19 -8.67 -6.51
CA LYS A 146 -22.96 -7.78 -5.35
C LYS A 146 -23.06 -8.43 -3.99
N GLN A 147 -24.01 -9.33 -3.78
CA GLN A 147 -24.21 -10.10 -2.57
C GLN A 147 -24.02 -11.58 -2.86
N ILE A 148 -23.44 -12.30 -1.90
CA ILE A 148 -23.23 -13.75 -1.99
C ILE A 148 -23.47 -14.40 -0.62
N GLU A 149 -23.74 -15.69 -0.62
CA GLU A 149 -23.77 -16.48 0.60
C GLU A 149 -22.34 -16.59 1.17
N GLN A 150 -22.14 -16.10 2.39
CA GLN A 150 -20.84 -16.06 3.06
C GLN A 150 -20.87 -16.74 4.42
N VAL A 151 -19.68 -17.02 4.95
CA VAL A 151 -19.49 -17.41 6.34
C VAL A 151 -20.02 -16.32 7.25
N CYS A 152 -20.93 -16.67 8.15
CA CYS A 152 -21.53 -15.73 9.10
C CYS A 152 -20.47 -15.06 9.97
N ASP A 153 -20.39 -13.73 9.96
CA ASP A 153 -19.29 -13.02 10.60
C ASP A 153 -19.37 -13.05 12.13
N TYR A 154 -20.54 -13.22 12.72
CA TYR A 154 -20.69 -13.29 14.18
C TYR A 154 -20.33 -14.66 14.77
N CYS A 155 -20.70 -15.76 14.12
CA CYS A 155 -20.37 -17.12 14.61
C CYS A 155 -19.17 -17.79 13.92
N LYS A 156 -18.64 -17.19 12.84
CA LYS A 156 -17.56 -17.74 12.00
C LYS A 156 -17.81 -19.21 11.63
N SER A 157 -18.91 -19.43 10.89
CA SER A 157 -19.46 -20.73 10.43
C SER A 157 -19.88 -21.76 11.49
N LYS A 158 -19.75 -21.46 12.78
CA LYS A 158 -20.06 -22.45 13.85
C LYS A 158 -21.55 -22.66 14.09
N GLY A 159 -22.43 -21.76 13.63
CA GLY A 159 -23.87 -21.77 13.92
C GLY A 159 -24.25 -21.52 15.39
N ILE A 160 -23.27 -21.51 16.30
CA ILE A 160 -23.42 -21.32 17.74
C ILE A 160 -22.43 -20.29 18.27
N VAL A 161 -22.83 -19.62 19.35
CA VAL A 161 -22.02 -18.62 20.07
C VAL A 161 -22.02 -18.89 21.58
N GLY A 162 -21.01 -18.38 22.28
CA GLY A 162 -20.94 -18.48 23.74
C GLY A 162 -22.03 -17.64 24.41
N CYS A 163 -22.66 -18.18 25.45
CA CYS A 163 -23.59 -17.42 26.27
C CYS A 163 -22.83 -16.37 27.08
N SER A 164 -23.06 -15.09 26.77
CA SER A 164 -22.39 -13.96 27.44
C SER A 164 -22.70 -13.86 28.94
N ARG A 165 -23.87 -14.34 29.40
CA ARG A 165 -24.28 -14.32 30.81
C ARG A 165 -23.48 -15.27 31.71
N CYS A 166 -22.87 -16.32 31.14
CA CYS A 166 -22.06 -17.30 31.89
C CYS A 166 -20.68 -17.55 31.26
N THR A 167 -20.19 -16.63 30.42
CA THR A 167 -18.90 -16.72 29.70
C THR A 167 -18.64 -18.09 29.07
N ALA A 168 -19.69 -18.64 28.45
CA ALA A 168 -19.74 -19.97 27.85
C ALA A 168 -19.55 -21.21 28.76
N SER A 169 -19.51 -21.03 30.08
CA SER A 169 -19.34 -22.14 31.05
C SER A 169 -20.63 -22.92 31.36
N GLY A 170 -21.80 -22.36 31.04
CA GLY A 170 -23.10 -22.93 31.41
C GLY A 170 -23.55 -22.60 32.83
N MET A 171 -22.65 -22.12 33.70
CA MET A 171 -22.90 -21.88 35.13
C MET A 171 -22.64 -20.42 35.52
N ILE A 172 -23.37 -19.91 36.51
CA ILE A 172 -23.16 -18.60 37.12
C ILE A 172 -22.65 -18.80 38.55
N LYS A 173 -21.50 -18.23 38.87
CA LYS A 173 -20.98 -18.17 40.24
C LYS A 173 -21.65 -17.03 40.98
N LYS A 174 -22.18 -17.28 42.18
CA LYS A 174 -22.57 -16.25 43.14
C LYS A 174 -21.85 -16.48 44.46
N VAL A 175 -21.54 -15.41 45.18
CA VAL A 175 -20.97 -15.48 46.52
C VAL A 175 -22.08 -15.11 47.50
N ASN A 176 -22.34 -15.97 48.48
CA ASN A 176 -23.36 -15.71 49.50
C ASN A 176 -22.78 -14.84 50.64
N VAL A 177 -23.62 -14.48 51.62
CA VAL A 177 -23.24 -13.62 52.77
C VAL A 177 -22.13 -14.24 53.64
N PHE A 178 -21.87 -15.55 53.52
CA PHE A 178 -20.83 -16.29 54.22
C PHE A 178 -19.53 -16.47 53.41
N ASN A 179 -19.37 -15.75 52.29
CA ASN A 179 -18.26 -15.89 51.34
C ASN A 179 -18.13 -17.28 50.69
N ILE A 180 -19.18 -18.10 50.73
CA ILE A 180 -19.21 -19.40 50.04
C ILE A 180 -19.60 -19.18 48.56
N VAL A 181 -18.87 -19.83 47.65
CA VAL A 181 -19.14 -19.78 46.21
C VAL A 181 -20.15 -20.85 45.83
N GLU A 182 -21.33 -20.41 45.38
CA GLU A 182 -22.41 -21.26 44.89
C GLU A 182 -22.48 -21.19 43.36
N PHE A 183 -22.80 -22.32 42.73
CA PHE A 183 -22.89 -22.47 41.28
C PHE A 183 -24.35 -22.71 40.87
N PHE A 184 -24.89 -21.81 40.06
CA PHE A 184 -26.25 -21.88 39.54
C PHE A 184 -26.23 -22.17 38.04
N GLU A 185 -27.17 -22.96 37.54
CA GLU A 185 -27.34 -23.15 36.10
C GLU A 185 -27.68 -21.81 35.42
N CYS A 186 -27.07 -21.51 34.28
CA CYS A 186 -27.35 -20.29 33.55
C CYS A 186 -28.67 -20.40 32.79
N GLU A 187 -29.75 -19.87 33.38
CA GLU A 187 -31.10 -19.74 32.82
C GLU A 187 -31.12 -19.36 31.33
N ARG A 188 -30.28 -18.38 30.92
CA ARG A 188 -30.25 -17.85 29.54
C ARG A 188 -29.89 -18.90 28.49
N CYS A 189 -29.11 -19.93 28.84
CA CYS A 189 -28.68 -20.98 27.94
C CYS A 189 -29.04 -22.40 28.42
N SER A 190 -29.86 -22.52 29.47
CA SER A 190 -30.26 -23.79 30.10
C SER A 190 -29.06 -24.73 30.30
N GLY A 191 -28.04 -24.24 31.00
CA GLY A 191 -26.83 -25.01 31.35
C GLY A 191 -25.85 -25.29 30.20
N LYS A 192 -26.24 -25.12 28.93
CA LYS A 192 -25.44 -25.52 27.76
C LYS A 192 -24.18 -24.68 27.53
N GLY A 193 -24.10 -23.50 28.15
CA GLY A 193 -23.05 -22.49 27.91
C GLY A 193 -23.08 -21.87 26.50
N ARG A 194 -23.89 -22.38 25.59
CA ARG A 194 -23.92 -22.01 24.18
C ARG A 194 -25.33 -21.65 23.76
N LEU A 195 -25.44 -20.72 22.81
CA LEU A 195 -26.68 -20.27 22.19
C LEU A 195 -26.55 -20.47 20.68
N THR A 196 -27.66 -20.72 20.00
CA THR A 196 -27.72 -20.61 18.54
C THR A 196 -27.33 -19.19 18.12
N CYS A 197 -26.58 -19.06 17.03
CA CYS A 197 -26.21 -17.76 16.49
C CYS A 197 -27.47 -16.96 16.12
N PRO A 198 -27.64 -15.72 16.62
CA PRO A 198 -28.84 -14.92 16.35
C PRO A 198 -28.87 -14.38 14.90
N GLU A 199 -27.72 -14.18 14.27
CA GLU A 199 -27.63 -13.60 12.91
C GLU A 199 -27.94 -14.64 11.83
N CYS A 200 -27.25 -15.79 11.84
CA CYS A 200 -27.47 -16.86 10.86
C CYS A 200 -28.49 -17.93 11.30
N THR A 201 -29.18 -17.73 12.43
CA THR A 201 -30.16 -18.67 13.05
C THR A 201 -29.68 -20.13 13.23
N GLY A 202 -28.38 -20.38 13.15
CA GLY A 202 -27.77 -21.71 13.25
C GLY A 202 -27.16 -22.26 11.96
N SER A 203 -27.41 -21.66 10.80
CA SER A 203 -26.91 -22.15 9.50
C SER A 203 -25.38 -22.03 9.34
N GLY A 204 -24.75 -21.15 10.13
CA GLY A 204 -23.34 -20.77 9.97
C GLY A 204 -23.07 -19.82 8.80
N LYS A 205 -24.11 -19.41 8.04
CA LYS A 205 -23.99 -18.63 6.82
C LYS A 205 -24.99 -17.48 6.77
N GLU A 206 -24.63 -16.41 6.07
CA GLU A 206 -25.50 -15.25 5.84
C GLU A 206 -25.32 -14.73 4.42
N ILE A 207 -26.36 -14.08 3.88
CA ILE A 207 -26.24 -13.33 2.62
C ILE A 207 -25.77 -11.93 3.00
N SER A 208 -24.60 -11.55 2.50
CA SER A 208 -23.99 -10.25 2.77
C SER A 208 -23.29 -9.70 1.53
N ASP A 209 -22.96 -8.41 1.57
CA ASP A 209 -22.21 -7.74 0.51
C ASP A 209 -20.87 -8.45 0.27
N CYS A 210 -20.55 -8.71 -1.00
CA CYS A 210 -19.37 -9.44 -1.39
C CYS A 210 -18.11 -8.69 -0.90
N LYS A 211 -17.43 -9.27 0.09
CA LYS A 211 -16.21 -8.73 0.73
C LYS A 211 -15.10 -8.31 -0.25
N THR A 212 -15.02 -8.90 -1.44
CA THR A 212 -14.03 -8.53 -2.47
C THR A 212 -14.34 -7.19 -3.14
N CYS A 213 -15.61 -6.83 -3.32
CA CYS A 213 -16.02 -5.60 -4.02
C CYS A 213 -16.84 -4.64 -3.15
N SER A 214 -17.02 -4.94 -1.87
CA SER A 214 -17.86 -4.19 -0.91
C SER A 214 -19.25 -3.84 -1.48
N GLY A 215 -19.91 -4.83 -2.08
CA GLY A 215 -21.26 -4.66 -2.66
C GLY A 215 -21.35 -3.89 -3.98
N SER A 216 -20.24 -3.42 -4.57
CA SER A 216 -20.28 -2.69 -5.84
C SER A 216 -20.58 -3.58 -7.07
N GLY A 217 -20.23 -4.87 -6.98
CA GLY A 217 -20.24 -5.83 -8.10
C GLY A 217 -19.05 -5.69 -9.06
N LYS A 218 -18.17 -4.71 -8.83
CA LYS A 218 -17.06 -4.33 -9.72
C LYS A 218 -15.74 -4.23 -8.94
N ILE A 219 -14.64 -4.55 -9.60
CA ILE A 219 -13.28 -4.35 -9.10
C ILE A 219 -12.49 -3.49 -10.08
N THR A 220 -11.52 -2.72 -9.60
CA THR A 220 -10.59 -2.00 -10.49
C THR A 220 -9.60 -2.99 -11.10
N SER A 221 -9.25 -2.80 -12.37
CA SER A 221 -8.21 -3.55 -13.07
C SER A 221 -6.99 -2.68 -13.39
N ASP A 222 -5.89 -3.29 -13.84
CA ASP A 222 -4.70 -2.55 -14.28
C ASP A 222 -4.82 -1.97 -15.70
N ALA A 223 -5.89 -2.29 -16.42
CA ALA A 223 -6.15 -1.76 -17.76
C ALA A 223 -6.66 -0.31 -17.70
N LEU A 224 -6.05 0.58 -18.46
CA LEU A 224 -6.58 1.94 -18.66
C LEU A 224 -7.93 1.89 -19.38
N CYS A 225 -8.82 2.82 -19.04
CA CYS A 225 -10.13 2.91 -19.66
C CYS A 225 -10.05 3.71 -20.96
N ASP A 226 -10.63 3.16 -22.03
CA ASP A 226 -10.87 3.85 -23.30
C ASP A 226 -12.19 4.66 -23.30
N HIS A 227 -12.92 4.62 -22.19
CA HIS A 227 -14.27 5.18 -22.01
C HIS A 227 -15.36 4.59 -22.93
N ILE A 228 -15.10 3.47 -23.61
CA ILE A 228 -16.05 2.81 -24.53
C ILE A 228 -16.67 1.59 -23.83
N PRO A 229 -18.01 1.39 -23.87
CA PRO A 229 -18.63 0.15 -23.43
C PRO A 229 -18.15 -1.04 -24.27
N HIS A 230 -17.51 -2.03 -23.63
CA HIS A 230 -17.26 -3.33 -24.26
C HIS A 230 -18.42 -4.25 -23.91
N VAL A 231 -19.07 -4.81 -24.92
CA VAL A 231 -19.97 -5.95 -24.73
C VAL A 231 -19.08 -7.18 -24.60
N HIS A 232 -19.05 -7.79 -23.41
CA HIS A 232 -18.55 -9.15 -23.30
C HIS A 232 -19.59 -10.06 -23.96
N GLU A 233 -19.35 -10.44 -25.22
CA GLU A 233 -20.00 -11.60 -25.80
C GLU A 233 -19.60 -12.82 -24.96
N SER A 234 -20.50 -13.28 -24.10
CA SER A 234 -20.29 -14.54 -23.39
C SER A 234 -20.36 -15.65 -24.44
N GLU A 235 -19.19 -16.18 -24.83
CA GLU A 235 -19.11 -17.37 -25.66
C GLU A 235 -20.01 -18.46 -25.06
N PRO A 236 -20.91 -19.08 -25.85
CA PRO A 236 -21.75 -20.15 -25.34
C PRO A 236 -20.86 -21.34 -24.98
N VAL A 237 -20.86 -21.69 -23.70
CA VAL A 237 -20.26 -22.94 -23.20
C VAL A 237 -20.85 -24.10 -24.00
N LYS A 238 -19.98 -24.80 -24.74
CA LYS A 238 -20.30 -26.01 -25.51
C LYS A 238 -20.17 -27.26 -24.64
#